data_AF-L7QK35-F1
#
_entry.id   AF-L7QK35-F1
#
_cell.length_a   1.000
_cell.length_b   1.000
_cell.length_c   1.000
_cell.angle_alpha   90.00
_cell.angle_beta   90.00
_cell.angle_gamma   90.00
#
_symmetry.space_group_name_H-M   'P 1'
#
loop_
_entity.id
_entity.type
_entity.pdbx_description
1 polymer ?
#
loop_
_entity_poly.entity_id
_entity_poly.type
_entity_poly.pdbx_seq_one_letter_code
_entity_poly.pdbx_strand_id
1 'polypeptide(L)'
;LGLSRPEFISLALLLGSDYTPGVRGIGIVNATEVVHAFQGMEGLQDFRAWVQAPDAAVSELIAKATEGGGQPSAPGSNSKRKPVGVADEATQSMRRAFQLRHRGV
;
A
#
# COMPACT_ATOMS: atom_id res chain seq x y z
N LEU A 1 24.78 -13.33 -7.59
CA LEU A 1 23.50 -12.84 -7.04
C LEU A 1 23.71 -11.73 -6.01
N GLY A 2 24.60 -11.88 -5.02
CA GLY A 2 24.96 -10.76 -4.13
C GLY A 2 23.94 -10.41 -3.04
N LEU A 3 22.84 -11.17 -2.96
CA LEU A 3 21.77 -10.99 -1.99
C LEU A 3 22.18 -11.48 -0.60
N SER A 4 21.87 -10.68 0.40
CA SER A 4 21.95 -11.00 1.82
C SER A 4 20.84 -11.98 2.25
N ARG A 5 20.98 -12.57 3.44
CA ARG A 5 19.98 -13.51 4.00
C ARG A 5 18.59 -12.87 4.13
N PRO A 6 18.42 -11.61 4.62
CA PRO A 6 17.12 -10.94 4.63
C PRO A 6 16.50 -10.81 3.24
N GLU A 7 17.27 -10.47 2.20
CA GLU A 7 16.75 -10.30 0.84
C GLU A 7 16.25 -11.63 0.25
N PHE A 8 16.95 -12.75 0.52
CA PHE A 8 16.45 -14.09 0.17
C PHE A 8 15.15 -14.45 0.91
N ILE A 9 15.00 -14.06 2.17
CA ILE A 9 13.74 -14.25 2.92
C ILE A 9 12.62 -13.42 2.29
N SER A 10 12.88 -12.16 1.92
CA SER A 10 11.91 -11.33 1.22
C SER A 10 11.51 -11.89 -0.14
N LEU A 11 12.45 -12.43 -0.92
CA LEU A 11 12.13 -13.14 -2.17
C LEU A 11 11.28 -14.39 -1.92
N ALA A 12 11.57 -15.19 -0.89
CA ALA A 12 10.76 -16.37 -0.54
C ALA A 12 9.33 -15.98 -0.08
N LEU A 13 9.16 -14.83 0.58
CA LEU A 13 7.86 -14.27 0.94
C LEU A 13 7.04 -13.81 -0.27
N LEU A 14 7.71 -13.25 -1.30
CA LEU A 14 7.07 -12.72 -2.50
C LEU A 14 6.78 -13.79 -3.56
N LEU A 15 7.71 -14.72 -3.77
CA LEU A 15 7.63 -15.75 -4.82
C LEU A 15 7.00 -17.06 -4.35
N GLY A 16 7.02 -17.32 -3.05
CA GLY A 16 6.59 -18.57 -2.44
C GLY A 16 7.74 -19.48 -2.05
N SER A 17 7.47 -20.34 -1.06
CA SER A 17 8.35 -21.39 -0.52
C SER A 17 7.50 -22.37 0.30
N ASP A 18 8.10 -23.39 0.91
CA ASP A 18 7.39 -24.37 1.75
C ASP A 18 6.64 -23.75 2.95
N TYR A 19 6.96 -22.50 3.32
CA TYR A 19 6.33 -21.75 4.42
C TYR A 19 5.30 -20.70 3.96
N THR A 20 5.13 -20.47 2.66
CA THR A 20 4.20 -19.43 2.13
C THR A 20 3.89 -19.64 0.65
N PRO A 21 2.63 -19.48 0.19
CA PRO A 21 2.29 -19.61 -1.23
C PRO A 21 2.84 -18.48 -2.12
N GLY A 22 3.42 -17.43 -1.53
CA GLY A 22 3.86 -16.24 -2.26
C GLY A 22 2.72 -15.28 -2.64
N VAL A 23 3.04 -14.27 -3.44
CA VAL A 23 2.10 -13.24 -3.89
C VAL A 23 1.75 -13.46 -5.36
N ARG A 24 0.48 -13.75 -5.64
CA ARG A 24 -0.02 -13.95 -7.01
C ARG A 24 0.32 -12.75 -7.90
N GLY A 25 0.96 -13.02 -9.04
CA GLY A 25 1.34 -11.99 -10.02
C GLY A 25 2.73 -11.39 -9.80
N ILE A 26 3.45 -11.76 -8.75
CA ILE A 26 4.85 -11.38 -8.55
C ILE A 26 5.76 -12.52 -9.03
N GLY A 27 6.48 -12.29 -10.12
CA GLY A 27 7.56 -13.17 -10.60
C GLY A 27 8.95 -12.67 -10.17
N ILE A 28 10.00 -13.44 -10.47
CA ILE A 28 11.38 -13.18 -9.99
C ILE A 28 11.88 -11.75 -10.27
N VAL A 29 11.54 -11.16 -11.42
CA VAL A 29 11.92 -9.79 -11.79
C VAL A 29 11.26 -8.78 -10.85
N ASN A 30 9.92 -8.75 -10.81
CA ASN A 30 9.14 -7.86 -9.94
C ASN A 30 9.48 -8.07 -8.45
N ALA A 31 9.71 -9.30 -8.01
CA ALA A 31 10.16 -9.56 -6.64
C ALA A 31 11.53 -8.92 -6.33
N THR A 32 12.47 -8.98 -7.28
CA THR A 32 13.80 -8.35 -7.11
C THR A 32 13.67 -6.82 -7.09
N GLU A 33 12.85 -6.25 -7.97
CA GLU A 33 12.54 -4.81 -8.00
C GLU A 33 11.93 -4.34 -6.68
N VAL A 34 10.93 -5.07 -6.16
CA VAL A 34 10.31 -4.79 -4.85
C VAL A 34 11.33 -4.88 -3.72
N VAL A 35 12.16 -5.93 -3.65
CA VAL A 35 13.17 -6.09 -2.58
C VAL A 35 14.21 -4.97 -2.61
N HIS A 36 14.60 -4.50 -3.79
CA HIS A 36 15.58 -3.42 -3.94
C HIS A 36 14.99 -2.03 -3.62
N ALA A 37 13.73 -1.80 -3.96
CA ALA A 37 13.04 -0.53 -3.71
C ALA A 37 12.51 -0.41 -2.27
N PHE A 38 12.11 -1.53 -1.67
CA PHE A 38 11.54 -1.65 -0.32
C PHE A 38 12.41 -2.56 0.55
N GLN A 39 13.54 -2.02 1.00
CA GLN A 39 14.57 -2.80 1.68
C GLN A 39 14.16 -3.23 3.10
N GLY A 40 14.52 -4.46 3.47
CA GLY A 40 14.25 -5.02 4.80
C GLY A 40 12.80 -5.45 5.05
N MET A 41 12.54 -5.92 6.27
CA MET A 41 11.21 -6.42 6.67
C MET A 41 10.17 -5.31 6.86
N GLU A 42 10.60 -4.09 7.19
CA GLU A 42 9.74 -2.91 7.26
C GLU A 42 9.35 -2.44 5.86
N GLY A 43 10.29 -2.45 4.90
CA GLY A 43 10.00 -2.16 3.49
C GLY A 43 8.88 -3.02 2.91
N LEU A 44 8.81 -4.33 3.22
CA LEU A 44 7.70 -5.17 2.77
C LEU A 44 6.33 -4.78 3.36
N GLN A 45 6.31 -4.13 4.53
CA GLN A 45 5.08 -3.57 5.12
C GLN A 45 4.68 -2.28 4.39
N ASP A 46 5.66 -1.43 4.06
CA ASP A 46 5.44 -0.23 3.23
C ASP A 46 4.95 -0.59 1.82
N PHE A 47 5.52 -1.64 1.21
CA PHE A 47 5.07 -2.18 -0.06
C PHE A 47 3.61 -2.65 0.02
N ARG A 48 3.24 -3.38 1.09
CA ARG A 48 1.85 -3.77 1.33
C ARG A 48 0.93 -2.56 1.47
N ALA A 49 1.32 -1.55 2.26
CA ALA A 49 0.53 -0.33 2.44
C ALA A 49 0.36 0.42 1.10
N TRP A 50 1.43 0.49 0.30
CA TRP A 50 1.43 1.08 -1.03
C TRP A 50 0.52 0.34 -2.01
N VAL A 51 0.47 -1.00 -1.99
CA VAL A 51 -0.48 -1.81 -2.79
C VAL A 51 -1.91 -1.59 -2.33
N GLN A 52 -2.16 -1.62 -1.02
CA GLN A 52 -3.52 -1.57 -0.43
C GLN A 52 -4.17 -0.18 -0.47
N ALA A 53 -3.39 0.87 -0.70
CA ALA A 53 -3.90 2.23 -0.81
C ALA A 53 -4.92 2.38 -1.97
N PRO A 54 -6.02 3.13 -1.77
CA PRO A 54 -6.93 3.45 -2.86
C PRO A 54 -6.22 4.32 -3.90
N ASP A 55 -6.44 4.03 -5.18
CA ASP A 55 -5.99 4.91 -6.28
C ASP A 55 -6.61 6.30 -6.09
N ALA A 56 -5.94 7.38 -6.48
CA ALA A 56 -6.44 8.74 -6.28
C ALA A 56 -7.82 8.95 -6.94
N ALA A 57 -8.03 8.34 -8.11
CA ALA A 57 -9.33 8.32 -8.79
C ALA A 57 -10.39 7.50 -8.01
N VAL A 58 -9.99 6.41 -7.36
CA VAL A 58 -10.87 5.59 -6.50
C VAL A 58 -11.21 6.33 -5.20
N SER A 59 -10.26 7.03 -4.59
CA SER A 59 -10.49 7.91 -3.43
C SER A 59 -11.48 9.02 -3.75
N GLU A 60 -11.37 9.67 -4.92
CA GLU A 60 -12.30 10.71 -5.34
C GLU A 60 -13.72 10.17 -5.59
N LEU A 61 -13.83 8.96 -6.17
CA LEU A 61 -15.12 8.27 -6.33
C LEU A 61 -15.75 7.89 -4.98
N ILE A 62 -14.94 7.40 -4.02
CA ILE A 62 -15.40 7.10 -2.66
C ILE A 62 -15.87 8.36 -1.93
N ALA A 63 -15.14 9.48 -2.05
CA ALA A 63 -15.53 10.76 -1.47
C ALA A 63 -16.88 11.24 -2.05
N LYS A 64 -17.01 11.30 -3.38
CA LYS A 64 -18.25 11.71 -4.06
C LYS A 64 -19.44 10.81 -3.73
N ALA A 65 -19.22 9.49 -3.60
CA ALA A 65 -20.26 8.56 -3.18
C ALA A 65 -20.72 8.77 -1.73
N THR A 66 -19.82 9.27 -0.87
CA THR A 66 -20.12 9.57 0.55
C THR A 66 -20.87 10.91 0.72
N GLU A 67 -20.64 11.87 -0.18
CA GLU A 67 -21.29 13.19 -0.16
C GLU A 67 -22.74 13.18 -0.71
N GLY A 68 -23.14 12.16 -1.48
CA GLY A 68 -24.45 12.10 -2.15
C GLY A 68 -25.67 11.71 -1.28
N GLY A 69 -25.49 11.43 0.00
CA GLY A 69 -26.53 10.88 0.89
C GLY A 69 -27.26 11.91 1.76
N GLY A 70 -28.28 12.59 1.22
CA GLY A 70 -29.13 13.52 1.98
C GLY A 70 -30.04 12.83 3.02
N GLN A 71 -30.21 13.47 4.19
CA GLN A 71 -30.76 12.85 5.41
C GLN A 71 -32.19 13.31 5.75
N PRO A 72 -32.98 12.45 6.40
CA PRO A 72 -33.39 12.65 7.82
C PRO A 72 -33.34 11.34 8.65
N SER A 73 -33.41 11.30 10.00
CA SER A 73 -33.23 12.30 11.09
C SER A 73 -33.18 11.55 12.46
N ALA A 74 -33.32 12.27 13.59
CA ALA A 74 -33.54 11.78 14.97
C ALA A 74 -32.35 11.14 15.73
N PRO A 75 -32.31 11.20 17.09
CA PRO A 75 -31.05 11.48 17.79
C PRO A 75 -30.56 10.40 18.77
N GLY A 76 -29.23 10.24 18.91
CA GLY A 76 -28.65 9.48 20.03
C GLY A 76 -27.13 9.22 19.97
N SER A 77 -26.47 9.47 21.11
CA SER A 77 -25.19 8.86 21.55
C SER A 77 -23.89 9.07 20.73
N ASN A 78 -23.16 10.11 21.12
CA ASN A 78 -21.79 9.99 21.67
C ASN A 78 -20.73 9.11 20.95
N SER A 79 -19.94 9.72 20.04
CA SER A 79 -18.46 9.62 20.06
C SER A 79 -17.81 10.55 19.04
N LYS A 80 -16.95 11.47 19.51
CA LYS A 80 -16.07 12.28 18.63
C LYS A 80 -14.99 11.40 18.00
N ARG A 81 -15.25 10.82 16.83
CA ARG A 81 -14.18 10.35 15.93
C ARG A 81 -13.65 11.54 15.14
N LYS A 82 -12.34 11.81 15.22
CA LYS A 82 -11.67 12.84 14.42
C LYS A 82 -11.77 12.49 12.93
N PRO A 83 -11.85 13.49 12.02
CA PRO A 83 -11.93 13.24 10.59
C PRO A 83 -10.64 12.60 10.05
N VAL A 84 -10.82 11.68 9.11
CA VAL A 84 -9.74 11.06 8.34
C VAL A 84 -9.28 12.08 7.29
N GLY A 85 -8.10 12.65 7.49
CA GLY A 85 -7.48 13.57 6.53
C GLY A 85 -5.95 13.51 6.46
N VAL A 86 -5.31 12.96 7.50
CA VAL A 86 -3.83 12.86 7.59
C VAL A 86 -3.29 11.56 6.96
N ALA A 87 -4.08 10.49 6.97
CA ALA A 87 -3.67 9.20 6.40
C ALA A 87 -3.58 9.23 4.87
N ASP A 88 -4.52 9.92 4.22
CA ASP A 88 -4.61 9.95 2.75
C ASP A 88 -3.49 10.79 2.12
N GLU A 89 -3.13 11.92 2.72
CA GLU A 89 -2.04 12.78 2.23
C GLU A 89 -0.68 12.08 2.32
N ALA A 90 -0.38 11.43 3.45
CA ALA A 90 0.84 10.64 3.61
C ALA A 90 0.92 9.50 2.59
N THR A 91 -0.20 8.81 2.35
CA THR A 91 -0.28 7.67 1.43
C THR A 91 -0.14 8.09 -0.04
N GLN A 92 -0.79 9.18 -0.45
CA GLN A 92 -0.59 9.77 -1.79
C GLN A 92 0.84 10.29 -1.98
N SER A 93 1.44 10.85 -0.91
CA SER A 93 2.83 11.30 -0.92
C SER A 93 3.81 10.14 -1.13
N MET A 94 3.62 8.99 -0.46
CA MET A 94 4.42 7.79 -0.70
C MET A 94 4.27 7.27 -2.14
N ARG A 95 3.05 7.25 -2.68
CA ARG A 95 2.81 6.83 -4.08
C ARG A 95 3.52 7.74 -5.08
N ARG A 96 3.42 9.06 -4.92
CA ARG A 96 4.14 10.04 -5.75
C ARG A 96 5.65 9.96 -5.57
N ALA A 97 6.15 9.81 -4.34
CA ALA A 97 7.59 9.69 -4.06
C ALA A 97 8.19 8.43 -4.71
N PHE A 98 7.51 7.29 -4.62
CA PHE A 98 7.89 6.06 -5.32
C PHE A 98 7.90 6.26 -6.84
N GLN A 99 6.80 6.78 -7.40
CA GLN A 99 6.70 7.05 -8.83
C GLN A 99 7.80 8.00 -9.34
N LEU A 100 8.11 9.08 -8.59
CA LEU A 100 9.18 10.02 -8.93
C LEU A 100 10.57 9.39 -8.85
N ARG A 101 10.84 8.62 -7.78
CA ARG A 101 12.13 7.95 -7.56
C ARG A 101 12.45 6.89 -8.63
N HIS A 102 11.42 6.31 -9.25
CA HIS A 102 11.56 5.26 -10.26
C HIS A 102 11.15 5.69 -11.69
N ARG A 103 10.96 7.00 -11.95
CA ARG A 103 10.59 7.52 -13.29
C ARG A 103 11.77 7.69 -14.27
N GLY A 104 12.96 7.18 -13.93
CA GLY A 104 14.20 7.46 -14.66
C GLY A 104 15.11 6.25 -14.81
N VAL A 105 14.82 5.43 -15.81
CA VAL A 105 15.73 4.54 -16.55
C VAL A 105 15.25 4.48 -18.00
#